data_AF-A0A117P5G7-F1
#
_entry.id   AF-A0A117P5G7-F1
#
_cell.length_a   1.000
_cell.length_b   1.000
_cell.length_c   1.000
_cell.angle_alpha   90.00
_cell.angle_beta   90.00
_cell.angle_gamma   90.00
#
_symmetry.space_group_name_H-M   'P 1'
#
loop_
_entity.id
_entity.type
_entity.pdbx_description
1 polymer ?
#
loop_
_entity_poly.entity_id
_entity_poly.type
_entity_poly.pdbx_seq_one_letter_code
_entity_poly.pdbx_strand_id
1 'polypeptide(L)'
;MEAADVIEALEGLRGPRAVVTAGQVSVYVPAIDDTVRIDVAEVRRYKRIWAPNGDPAVEFVMGDEREVWPLIITPDDVVCRPVDTGAVLDSSIEFRIANAPHIVAYTEMERAAEQAALACEQPEPIELDGAGATLLLVRCSIVAATLAGLRPVRSVAWWQRAWAALGADVPLPPFRADPVWDELMHEASRLTLTASARGEGDGPSAAAGVAVSDFRRLAPRLTAVALDEEFVSCWRASMPLTPTRFVETLLNGLDAARADVALYPGGGGSVDVMLGEGDAQALLELSWSDKAALHVDEVRIADALAHTGLFQRMMFNTERLAAMLGFAQVTILASGAGTYAFAAMGYPRDPELYQAMRYRRDQASVVRMSPTRKDG
;
A
#
# COMPACT_ATOMS: atom_id res chain seq x y z
N MET A 1 -13.14 15.63 -24.30
CA MET A 1 -14.02 15.27 -23.17
C MET A 1 -14.67 16.54 -22.66
N GLU A 2 -15.85 16.47 -22.04
CA GLU A 2 -16.49 17.63 -21.40
C GLU A 2 -16.31 17.59 -19.88
N ALA A 3 -16.47 18.74 -19.21
CA ALA A 3 -16.36 18.82 -17.76
C ALA A 3 -17.43 17.96 -17.05
N ALA A 4 -18.60 17.82 -17.66
CA ALA A 4 -19.68 16.96 -17.17
C ALA A 4 -19.24 15.49 -17.12
N ASP A 5 -18.52 14.99 -18.14
CA ASP A 5 -18.02 13.62 -18.18
C ASP A 5 -17.04 13.33 -17.03
N VAL A 6 -16.17 14.30 -16.70
CA VAL A 6 -15.21 14.19 -15.60
C VAL A 6 -15.91 14.18 -14.24
N ILE A 7 -16.94 15.02 -14.07
CA ILE A 7 -17.75 15.03 -12.84
C ILE A 7 -18.52 13.72 -12.70
N GLU A 8 -19.16 13.24 -13.77
CA GLU A 8 -19.86 11.94 -13.80
C GLU A 8 -18.92 10.78 -13.47
N ALA A 9 -17.67 10.82 -13.97
CA ALA A 9 -16.69 9.80 -13.65
C ALA A 9 -16.45 9.68 -12.13
N LEU A 10 -16.43 10.81 -11.43
CA LEU A 10 -16.25 10.92 -9.98
C LEU A 10 -17.51 10.56 -9.18
N GLU A 11 -18.68 10.50 -9.82
CA GLU A 11 -19.91 10.01 -9.18
C GLU A 11 -19.71 8.55 -8.76
N GLY A 12 -19.75 8.31 -7.44
CA GLY A 12 -19.47 7.02 -6.82
C GLY A 12 -18.29 7.04 -5.85
N LEU A 13 -17.42 8.05 -5.92
CA LEU A 13 -16.43 8.30 -4.87
C LEU A 13 -17.10 8.99 -3.68
N ARG A 14 -16.98 8.40 -2.49
CA ARG A 14 -17.45 9.04 -1.25
C ARG A 14 -16.40 10.05 -0.79
N GLY A 15 -16.77 11.31 -0.61
CA GLY A 15 -15.86 12.33 -0.05
C GLY A 15 -15.48 13.42 -1.05
N PRO A 16 -14.78 13.11 -2.16
CA PRO A 16 -14.34 14.09 -3.14
C PRO A 16 -15.48 14.98 -3.65
N ARG A 17 -15.20 16.27 -3.80
CA ARG A 17 -16.18 17.27 -4.26
C ARG A 17 -15.65 18.00 -5.48
N ALA A 18 -16.29 17.78 -6.63
CA ALA A 18 -15.91 18.37 -7.89
C ALA A 18 -16.71 19.65 -8.18
N VAL A 19 -16.02 20.71 -8.63
CA VAL A 19 -16.63 21.96 -9.11
C VAL A 19 -15.92 22.41 -10.39
N VAL A 20 -16.67 23.01 -11.32
CA VAL A 20 -16.09 23.62 -12.53
C VAL A 20 -15.66 25.05 -12.21
N THR A 21 -14.38 25.35 -12.42
CA THR A 21 -13.83 26.70 -12.27
C THR A 21 -13.00 27.03 -13.50
N ALA A 22 -13.36 28.11 -14.22
CA ALA A 22 -12.60 28.62 -15.37
C ALA A 22 -12.26 27.57 -16.45
N GLY A 23 -13.18 26.62 -16.73
CA GLY A 23 -12.97 25.58 -17.74
C GLY A 23 -12.19 24.35 -17.25
N GLN A 24 -11.76 24.33 -15.99
CA GLN A 24 -11.12 23.18 -15.34
C GLN A 24 -12.05 22.57 -14.29
N VAL A 25 -11.87 21.29 -14.02
CA VAL A 25 -12.57 20.61 -12.91
C VAL A 25 -11.63 20.61 -11.70
N SER A 26 -12.03 21.29 -10.63
CA SER A 26 -11.34 21.29 -9.34
C SER A 26 -12.01 20.26 -8.43
N VAL A 27 -11.26 19.31 -7.91
CA VAL A 27 -11.75 18.24 -7.04
C VAL A 27 -11.10 18.39 -5.67
N TYR A 28 -11.88 18.83 -4.69
CA TYR A 28 -11.44 18.88 -3.30
C TYR A 28 -11.53 17.48 -2.69
N VAL A 29 -10.43 17.00 -2.09
CA VAL A 29 -10.34 15.70 -1.42
C VAL A 29 -10.19 15.94 0.09
N PRO A 30 -11.25 15.76 0.88
CA PRO A 30 -11.27 16.17 2.28
C PRO A 30 -10.21 15.49 3.17
N ALA A 31 -9.85 14.23 2.88
CA ALA A 31 -8.92 13.47 3.71
C ALA A 31 -7.48 14.01 3.67
N ILE A 32 -7.08 14.63 2.55
CA ILE A 32 -5.77 15.31 2.40
C ILE A 32 -5.89 16.83 2.55
N ASP A 33 -7.10 17.34 2.73
CA ASP A 33 -7.44 18.77 2.80
C ASP A 33 -6.84 19.60 1.64
N ASP A 34 -6.92 19.06 0.42
CA ASP A 34 -6.32 19.69 -0.76
C ASP A 34 -7.22 19.53 -2.00
N THR A 35 -6.91 20.28 -3.05
CA THR A 35 -7.69 20.32 -4.29
C THR A 35 -6.81 19.96 -5.48
N VAL A 36 -7.14 18.86 -6.15
CA VAL A 36 -6.54 18.51 -7.45
C VAL A 36 -7.27 19.24 -8.57
N ARG A 37 -6.52 19.68 -9.58
CA ARG A 37 -7.06 20.34 -10.77
C ARG A 37 -6.91 19.43 -11.97
N ILE A 38 -8.01 19.22 -12.68
CA ILE A 38 -8.07 18.42 -13.89
C ILE A 38 -8.37 19.37 -15.06
N ASP A 39 -7.41 19.50 -15.97
CA ASP A 39 -7.67 20.12 -17.25
C ASP A 39 -8.39 19.13 -18.17
N VAL A 40 -9.64 19.44 -18.51
CA VAL A 40 -10.50 18.57 -19.32
C VAL A 40 -9.91 18.33 -20.72
N ALA A 41 -9.11 19.26 -21.24
CA ALA A 41 -8.46 19.12 -22.54
C ALA A 41 -7.36 18.04 -22.55
N GLU A 42 -6.74 17.79 -21.40
CA GLU A 42 -5.69 16.79 -21.24
C GLU A 42 -6.26 15.39 -21.00
N VAL A 43 -7.53 15.27 -20.63
CA VAL A 43 -8.10 13.96 -20.31
C VAL A 43 -8.45 13.18 -21.58
N ARG A 44 -7.74 12.08 -21.81
CA ARG A 44 -7.91 11.21 -22.98
C ARG A 44 -9.01 10.17 -22.79
N ARG A 45 -9.13 9.63 -21.58
CA ARG A 45 -10.19 8.70 -21.14
C ARG A 45 -10.19 8.61 -19.62
N TYR A 46 -11.24 8.06 -19.05
CA TYR A 46 -11.27 7.66 -17.64
C TYR A 46 -11.71 6.20 -17.49
N LYS A 47 -11.37 5.61 -16.34
CA LYS A 47 -11.80 4.28 -15.95
C LYS A 47 -12.12 4.27 -14.45
N ARG A 48 -13.29 3.73 -14.09
CA ARG A 48 -13.58 3.37 -12.70
C ARG A 48 -12.80 2.10 -12.35
N ILE A 49 -11.98 2.20 -11.32
CA ILE A 49 -11.08 1.16 -10.83
C ILE A 49 -11.31 0.96 -9.33
N TRP A 50 -10.57 0.03 -8.75
CA TRP A 50 -10.54 -0.21 -7.32
C TRP A 50 -9.12 0.04 -6.82
N ALA A 51 -8.97 0.87 -5.80
CA ALA A 51 -7.71 1.05 -5.11
C ALA A 51 -7.29 -0.27 -4.44
N PRO A 52 -6.00 -0.45 -4.06
CA PRO A 52 -5.56 -1.67 -3.41
C PRO A 52 -6.39 -2.04 -2.17
N ASN A 53 -6.77 -1.05 -1.36
CA ASN A 53 -7.65 -1.22 -0.20
C ASN A 53 -9.12 -1.53 -0.56
N GLY A 54 -9.45 -1.73 -1.83
CA GLY A 54 -10.79 -2.02 -2.35
C GLY A 54 -11.75 -0.84 -2.35
N ASP A 55 -11.27 0.38 -2.13
CA ASP A 55 -12.11 1.56 -2.28
C ASP A 55 -12.33 1.90 -3.75
N PRO A 56 -13.51 2.45 -4.10
CA PRO A 56 -13.74 2.88 -5.47
C PRO A 56 -12.73 3.98 -5.82
N ALA A 57 -12.22 3.98 -7.03
CA ALA A 57 -11.30 4.99 -7.51
C ALA A 57 -11.55 5.29 -8.98
N VAL A 58 -11.09 6.45 -9.43
CA VAL A 58 -11.18 6.85 -10.84
C VAL A 58 -9.79 7.14 -11.34
N GLU A 59 -9.37 6.39 -12.35
CA GLU A 59 -8.15 6.68 -13.11
C GLU A 59 -8.51 7.55 -14.31
N PHE A 60 -7.98 8.77 -14.32
CA PHE A 60 -7.93 9.62 -15.50
C PHE A 60 -6.62 9.38 -16.22
N VAL A 61 -6.73 9.01 -17.50
CA VAL A 61 -5.58 8.93 -18.39
C VAL A 61 -5.41 10.30 -19.01
N MET A 62 -4.48 11.07 -18.44
CA MET A 62 -4.10 12.40 -18.85
C MET A 62 -3.08 12.31 -19.99
N GLY A 63 -3.00 13.32 -20.84
CA GLY A 63 -1.94 13.39 -21.84
C GLY A 63 -1.99 14.62 -22.71
N ASP A 64 -0.82 15.00 -23.20
CA ASP A 64 -0.62 16.05 -24.21
C ASP A 64 -0.20 15.41 -25.54
N GLU A 65 0.47 16.17 -26.42
CA GLU A 65 0.98 15.64 -27.70
C GLU A 65 2.21 14.72 -27.54
N ARG A 66 2.89 14.78 -26.38
CA ARG A 66 4.18 14.15 -26.14
C ARG A 66 4.08 12.94 -25.25
N GLU A 67 3.17 12.96 -24.27
CA GLU A 67 3.12 11.95 -23.24
C GLU A 67 1.71 11.68 -22.70
N VAL A 68 1.56 10.51 -22.05
CA VAL A 68 0.36 10.08 -21.34
C VAL A 68 0.75 9.70 -19.92
N TRP A 69 -0.01 10.17 -18.93
CA TRP A 69 0.22 9.87 -17.52
C TRP A 69 -1.08 9.60 -16.76
N PRO A 70 -1.04 8.78 -15.69
CA PRO A 70 -2.20 8.53 -14.86
C PRO A 70 -2.37 9.64 -13.81
N LEU A 71 -3.64 9.99 -13.55
CA LEU A 71 -4.08 10.70 -12.37
C LEU A 71 -5.22 9.90 -11.73
N ILE A 72 -5.01 9.37 -10.53
CA ILE A 72 -6.01 8.55 -9.85
C ILE A 72 -6.57 9.33 -8.66
N ILE A 73 -7.90 9.39 -8.56
CA ILE A 73 -8.59 9.99 -7.43
C ILE A 73 -9.30 8.88 -6.66
N THR A 74 -9.07 8.83 -5.35
CA THR A 74 -9.76 7.93 -4.40
C THR A 74 -10.57 8.78 -3.41
N PRO A 75 -11.39 8.17 -2.53
CA PRO A 75 -12.08 8.86 -1.44
C PRO A 75 -11.16 9.71 -0.59
N ASP A 76 -9.95 9.18 -0.34
CA ASP A 76 -9.06 9.66 0.70
C ASP A 76 -7.71 10.16 0.17
N ASP A 77 -7.46 10.08 -1.15
CA ASP A 77 -6.15 10.35 -1.71
C ASP A 77 -6.18 10.75 -3.20
N VAL A 78 -5.05 11.28 -3.67
CA VAL A 78 -4.75 11.53 -5.08
C VAL A 78 -3.42 10.88 -5.40
N VAL A 79 -3.37 10.11 -6.48
CA VAL A 79 -2.18 9.38 -6.91
C VAL A 79 -1.70 9.92 -8.24
N CYS A 80 -0.43 10.34 -8.26
CA CYS A 80 0.22 10.90 -9.43
C CYS A 80 1.49 10.11 -9.76
N ARG A 81 1.87 10.09 -11.04
CA ARG A 81 3.20 9.62 -11.45
C ARG A 81 4.25 10.68 -11.06
N PRO A 82 5.32 10.33 -10.31
CA PRO A 82 6.43 11.25 -10.06
C PRO A 82 7.04 11.76 -11.38
N VAL A 83 7.48 13.02 -11.41
CA VAL A 83 8.21 13.52 -12.58
C VAL A 83 9.59 12.88 -12.69
N ASP A 84 10.16 12.86 -13.89
CA ASP A 84 11.53 12.41 -14.09
C ASP A 84 12.51 13.29 -13.30
N THR A 85 13.59 12.67 -12.81
CA THR A 85 14.67 13.35 -12.08
C THR A 85 15.27 14.50 -12.89
N GLY A 86 15.30 14.40 -14.22
CA GLY A 86 15.79 15.46 -15.11
C GLY A 86 14.93 16.73 -15.11
N ALA A 87 13.66 16.64 -14.73
CA ALA A 87 12.78 17.79 -14.54
C ALA A 87 13.11 18.56 -13.24
N VAL A 88 13.81 17.92 -12.31
CA VAL A 88 14.06 18.42 -10.95
C VAL A 88 15.52 18.81 -10.75
N LEU A 89 16.46 18.06 -11.33
CA LEU A 89 17.90 18.26 -11.19
C LEU A 89 18.48 19.08 -12.34
N ASP A 90 19.40 19.99 -12.02
CA ASP A 90 20.23 20.67 -13.00
C ASP A 90 21.53 19.89 -13.20
N SER A 91 21.45 18.84 -14.02
CA SER A 91 22.60 17.99 -14.33
C SER A 91 22.61 17.61 -15.81
N SER A 92 23.82 17.51 -16.37
CA SER A 92 24.05 16.97 -17.71
C SER A 92 24.12 15.44 -17.73
N ILE A 93 24.21 14.80 -16.56
CA ILE A 93 24.20 13.35 -16.39
C ILE A 93 22.81 12.92 -15.96
N GLU A 94 22.34 11.81 -16.52
CA GLU A 94 21.06 11.22 -16.13
C GLU A 94 21.16 10.54 -14.76
N PHE A 95 20.28 10.90 -13.83
CA PHE A 95 20.16 10.27 -12.52
C PHE A 95 18.92 9.38 -12.49
N ARG A 96 19.05 8.11 -12.15
CA ARG A 96 17.91 7.18 -12.05
C ARG A 96 17.81 6.62 -10.65
N ILE A 97 16.60 6.57 -10.12
CA ILE A 97 16.28 5.86 -8.89
C ILE A 97 15.85 4.44 -9.30
N ALA A 98 16.68 3.44 -9.01
CA ALA A 98 16.53 2.09 -9.56
C ALA A 98 15.15 1.44 -9.27
N ASN A 99 14.59 1.72 -8.08
CA ASN A 99 13.31 1.18 -7.63
C ASN A 99 12.26 2.28 -7.44
N ALA A 100 12.24 3.28 -8.34
CA ALA A 100 11.23 4.34 -8.28
C ALA A 100 9.83 3.75 -8.54
N PRO A 101 8.83 4.05 -7.68
CA PRO A 101 7.46 3.67 -7.94
C PRO A 101 6.91 4.41 -9.18
N HIS A 102 6.09 3.72 -9.97
CA HIS A 102 5.47 4.30 -11.16
C HIS A 102 4.40 5.35 -10.84
N ILE A 103 3.78 5.24 -9.67
CA ILE A 103 2.76 6.16 -9.16
C ILE A 103 2.95 6.27 -7.64
N VAL A 104 2.66 7.43 -7.06
CA VAL A 104 2.78 7.71 -5.64
C VAL A 104 1.53 8.43 -5.17
N ALA A 105 0.95 7.94 -4.07
CA ALA A 105 -0.20 8.59 -3.45
C ALA A 105 0.26 9.83 -2.66
N TYR A 106 -0.56 10.88 -2.57
CA TYR A 106 -0.21 12.10 -1.84
C TYR A 106 0.15 11.78 -0.38
N THR A 107 -0.64 10.92 0.27
CA THR A 107 -0.36 10.53 1.67
C THR A 107 0.91 9.68 1.82
N GLU A 108 1.27 8.91 0.79
CA GLU A 108 2.52 8.13 0.77
C GLU A 108 3.73 9.03 0.62
N MET A 109 3.66 10.01 -0.29
CA MET A 109 4.68 11.06 -0.43
C MET A 109 4.90 11.81 0.90
N GLU A 110 3.84 12.23 1.58
CA GLU A 110 3.96 12.93 2.86
C GLU A 110 4.60 12.03 3.93
N ARG A 111 4.15 10.78 4.03
CA ARG A 111 4.71 9.79 4.97
C ARG A 111 6.19 9.51 4.68
N ALA A 112 6.58 9.38 3.42
CA ALA A 112 7.97 9.17 3.03
C ALA A 112 8.85 10.39 3.39
N ALA A 113 8.34 11.61 3.18
CA ALA A 113 9.03 12.83 3.58
C ALA A 113 9.23 12.89 5.11
N GLU A 114 8.17 12.59 5.88
CA GLU A 114 8.24 12.53 7.35
C GLU A 114 9.24 11.47 7.82
N GLN A 115 9.15 10.25 7.29
CA GLN A 115 10.03 9.15 7.66
C GLN A 115 11.49 9.46 7.35
N ALA A 116 11.76 10.07 6.19
CA ALA A 116 13.11 10.52 5.84
C ALA A 116 13.62 11.54 6.86
N ALA A 117 12.82 12.56 7.20
CA ALA A 117 13.22 13.57 8.19
C ALA A 117 13.53 12.97 9.56
N LEU A 118 12.66 12.10 10.07
CA LEU A 118 12.84 11.46 11.38
C LEU A 118 14.05 10.50 11.39
N ALA A 119 14.33 9.83 10.28
CA ALA A 119 15.51 8.98 10.13
C ALA A 119 16.79 9.82 10.11
N CYS A 120 16.76 10.98 9.44
CA CYS A 120 17.91 11.89 9.35
C CYS A 120 18.31 12.52 10.69
N GLU A 121 17.39 12.56 11.65
CA GLU A 121 17.64 13.08 12.99
C GLU A 121 18.15 12.02 13.98
N GLN A 122 18.18 10.74 13.59
CA GLN A 122 18.71 9.70 14.45
C GLN A 122 20.24 9.81 14.55
N PRO A 123 20.85 9.49 15.71
CA PRO A 123 22.30 9.56 15.90
C PRO A 123 23.07 8.45 15.17
N GLU A 124 22.39 7.51 14.52
CA GLU A 124 23.00 6.39 13.82
C GLU A 124 23.56 6.82 12.45
N PRO A 125 24.62 6.16 11.94
CA PRO A 125 25.13 6.46 10.60
C PRO A 125 24.06 6.25 9.53
N ILE A 126 23.86 7.25 8.68
CA ILE A 126 22.89 7.21 7.58
C ILE A 126 23.59 6.80 6.29
N GLU A 127 22.96 5.88 5.56
CA GLU A 127 23.37 5.51 4.22
C GLU A 127 22.95 6.62 3.25
N LEU A 128 23.93 7.42 2.78
CA LEU A 128 23.71 8.69 2.09
C LEU A 128 23.11 8.52 0.68
N ASP A 129 23.40 7.43 -0.03
CA ASP A 129 22.86 7.22 -1.38
C ASP A 129 21.36 6.91 -1.28
N GLY A 130 20.95 6.05 -0.35
CA GLY A 130 19.54 5.75 -0.08
C GLY A 130 18.76 6.95 0.44
N ALA A 131 19.36 7.75 1.33
CA ALA A 131 18.75 9.00 1.79
C ALA A 131 18.59 10.01 0.64
N GLY A 132 19.62 10.16 -0.19
CA GLY A 132 19.58 11.03 -1.38
C GLY A 132 18.55 10.57 -2.40
N ALA A 133 18.49 9.27 -2.70
CA ALA A 133 17.48 8.71 -3.60
C ALA A 133 16.05 8.94 -3.07
N THR A 134 15.85 8.80 -1.76
CA THR A 134 14.56 9.05 -1.10
C THR A 134 14.16 10.53 -1.21
N LEU A 135 15.07 11.45 -0.88
CA LEU A 135 14.80 12.89 -1.00
C LEU A 135 14.54 13.33 -2.44
N LEU A 136 15.29 12.79 -3.40
CA LEU A 136 15.06 13.06 -4.82
C LEU A 136 13.69 12.54 -5.26
N LEU A 137 13.31 11.32 -4.88
CA LEU A 137 11.99 10.76 -5.20
C LEU A 137 10.86 11.62 -4.63
N VAL A 138 10.95 12.00 -3.34
CA VAL A 138 9.96 12.86 -2.70
C VAL A 138 9.86 14.21 -3.42
N ARG A 139 10.99 14.80 -3.84
CA ARG A 139 10.98 16.05 -4.62
C ARG A 139 10.28 15.86 -5.97
N CYS A 140 10.55 14.78 -6.68
CA CYS A 140 9.85 14.43 -7.92
C CYS A 140 8.33 14.24 -7.71
N SER A 141 7.92 13.60 -6.61
CA SER A 141 6.51 13.44 -6.25
C SER A 141 5.84 14.76 -5.90
N ILE A 142 6.54 15.65 -5.17
CA ILE A 142 6.03 17.00 -4.85
C ILE A 142 5.80 17.79 -6.13
N VAL A 143 6.76 17.80 -7.06
CA VAL A 143 6.59 18.49 -8.34
C VAL A 143 5.39 17.91 -9.11
N ALA A 144 5.25 16.58 -9.19
CA ALA A 144 4.09 15.96 -9.82
C ALA A 144 2.76 16.37 -9.18
N ALA A 145 2.70 16.44 -7.84
CA ALA A 145 1.51 16.89 -7.13
C ALA A 145 1.18 18.36 -7.46
N THR A 146 2.19 19.23 -7.52
CA THR A 146 1.98 20.65 -7.89
C THR A 146 1.51 20.83 -9.32
N LEU A 147 2.00 20.01 -10.26
CA LEU A 147 1.53 20.00 -11.65
C LEU A 147 0.06 19.54 -11.74
N ALA A 148 -0.36 18.64 -10.86
CA ALA A 148 -1.77 18.26 -10.70
C ALA A 148 -2.61 19.32 -9.92
N GLY A 149 -2.02 20.46 -9.56
CA GLY A 149 -2.70 21.57 -8.89
C GLY A 149 -2.78 21.48 -7.36
N LEU A 150 -2.22 20.43 -6.76
CA LEU A 150 -2.15 20.25 -5.30
C LEU A 150 -1.10 21.19 -4.67
N ARG A 151 -1.19 21.41 -3.35
CA ARG A 151 -0.24 22.20 -2.55
C ARG A 151 0.34 21.37 -1.40
N PRO A 152 1.38 20.54 -1.66
CA PRO A 152 1.96 19.63 -0.67
C PRO A 152 2.88 20.31 0.37
N VAL A 153 2.39 21.35 1.04
CA VAL A 153 3.19 22.20 1.96
C VAL A 153 3.80 21.39 3.12
N ARG A 154 3.04 20.43 3.66
CA ARG A 154 3.53 19.54 4.74
C ARG A 154 4.69 18.66 4.29
N SER A 155 4.59 18.05 3.11
CA SER A 155 5.66 17.25 2.53
C SER A 155 6.92 18.07 2.25
N VAL A 156 6.76 19.31 1.78
CA VAL A 156 7.88 20.26 1.60
C VAL A 156 8.56 20.58 2.93
N ALA A 157 7.78 20.84 3.99
CA ALA A 157 8.32 21.11 5.32
C ALA A 157 9.13 19.93 5.88
N TRP A 158 8.61 18.70 5.75
CA TRP A 158 9.34 17.49 6.15
C TRP A 158 10.59 17.26 5.30
N TRP A 159 10.48 17.43 3.98
CA TRP A 159 11.63 17.33 3.07
C TRP A 159 12.74 18.32 3.45
N GLN A 160 12.38 19.58 3.72
CA GLN A 160 13.34 20.61 4.13
C GLN A 160 14.01 20.25 5.44
N ARG A 161 13.28 19.67 6.38
CA ARG A 161 13.81 19.22 7.67
C ARG A 161 14.85 18.12 7.49
N ALA A 162 14.57 17.13 6.64
CA ALA A 162 15.52 16.08 6.28
C ALA A 162 16.76 16.66 5.56
N TRP A 163 16.53 17.56 4.59
CA TRP A 163 17.59 18.23 3.84
C TRP A 163 18.46 19.12 4.74
N ALA A 164 17.93 19.75 5.79
CA ALA A 164 18.72 20.53 6.72
C ALA A 164 19.63 19.65 7.61
N ALA A 165 19.22 18.41 7.88
CA ALA A 165 20.00 17.45 8.67
C ALA A 165 21.13 16.80 7.87
N LEU A 166 20.94 16.55 6.57
CA LEU A 166 21.93 15.89 5.69
C LEU A 166 22.67 16.85 4.75
N GLY A 167 21.91 17.78 4.16
CA GLY A 167 22.33 18.88 3.29
C GLY A 167 23.45 18.56 2.32
N ALA A 168 24.65 19.02 2.68
CA ALA A 168 25.83 19.06 1.82
C ALA A 168 26.49 17.70 1.62
N ASP A 169 26.17 16.71 2.44
CA ASP A 169 26.82 15.39 2.39
C ASP A 169 26.14 14.45 1.38
N VAL A 170 24.94 14.78 0.92
CA VAL A 170 24.18 13.97 -0.05
C VAL A 170 24.76 14.18 -1.46
N PRO A 171 25.13 13.11 -2.19
CA PRO A 171 25.76 13.22 -3.51
C PRO A 171 24.76 13.50 -4.64
N LEU A 172 23.94 14.54 -4.50
CA LEU A 172 23.00 14.98 -5.53
C LEU A 172 23.51 16.23 -6.27
N PRO A 173 23.28 16.34 -7.59
CA PRO A 173 23.45 17.60 -8.29
C PRO A 173 22.54 18.71 -7.74
N PRO A 174 22.80 19.98 -8.07
CA PRO A 174 21.89 21.07 -7.74
C PRO A 174 20.48 20.84 -8.26
N PHE A 175 19.48 21.27 -7.49
CA PHE A 175 18.10 21.34 -7.95
C PHE A 175 17.90 22.52 -8.90
N ARG A 176 17.03 22.36 -9.91
CA ARG A 176 16.62 23.45 -10.80
C ARG A 176 15.87 24.53 -10.01
N ALA A 177 15.99 25.77 -10.47
CA ALA A 177 15.18 26.86 -9.96
C ALA A 177 13.69 26.58 -10.25
N ASP A 178 12.86 26.69 -9.23
CA ASP A 178 11.45 26.33 -9.25
C ASP A 178 10.67 27.34 -8.39
N PRO A 179 10.05 28.36 -8.99
CA PRO A 179 9.33 29.40 -8.24
C PRO A 179 8.16 28.85 -7.42
N VAL A 180 7.52 27.76 -7.88
CA VAL A 180 6.41 27.12 -7.15
C VAL A 180 6.94 26.47 -5.89
N TRP A 181 8.10 25.83 -5.97
CA TRP A 181 8.78 25.32 -4.78
C TRP A 181 9.16 26.42 -3.81
N ASP A 182 9.69 27.55 -4.28
CA ASP A 182 10.05 28.68 -3.42
C ASP A 182 8.82 29.21 -2.66
N GLU A 183 7.66 29.27 -3.30
CA GLU A 183 6.39 29.60 -2.65
C GLU A 183 5.99 28.56 -1.59
N LEU A 184 6.02 27.27 -1.93
CA LEU A 184 5.68 26.20 -0.98
C LEU A 184 6.64 26.16 0.21
N MET A 185 7.93 26.42 -0.03
CA MET A 185 8.96 26.53 0.99
C MET A 185 8.69 27.70 1.94
N HIS A 186 8.26 28.84 1.41
CA HIS A 186 7.85 29.98 2.22
C HIS A 186 6.65 29.63 3.10
N GLU A 187 5.65 28.93 2.56
CA GLU A 187 4.50 28.45 3.33
C GLU A 187 4.90 27.42 4.39
N ALA A 188 5.72 26.45 4.01
CA ALA A 188 6.23 25.37 4.86
C ALA A 188 7.00 25.90 6.07
N SER A 189 7.74 27.01 5.91
CA SER A 189 8.48 27.65 7.02
C SER A 189 7.58 28.13 8.17
N ARG A 190 6.28 28.28 7.93
CA ARG A 190 5.28 28.71 8.93
C ARG A 190 4.55 27.55 9.60
N LEU A 191 4.78 26.32 9.14
CA LEU A 191 4.15 25.13 9.71
C LEU A 191 4.88 24.64 10.96
N THR A 192 4.12 24.27 11.98
CA THR A 192 4.64 23.47 13.10
C THR A 192 4.43 22.01 12.77
N LEU A 193 5.51 21.28 12.51
CA LEU A 193 5.46 19.85 12.22
C LEU A 193 5.26 19.06 13.49
N THR A 194 4.16 18.31 13.55
CA THR A 194 3.93 17.29 14.56
C THR A 194 4.09 15.95 13.87
N ALA A 195 4.98 15.10 14.38
CA ALA A 195 5.11 13.75 13.86
C ALA A 195 3.76 13.02 13.99
N SER A 196 3.38 12.33 12.93
CA SER A 196 2.25 11.41 12.94
C SER A 196 2.48 10.43 14.09
N ALA A 197 1.48 10.26 14.96
CA ALA A 197 1.56 9.30 16.05
C ALA A 197 1.81 7.91 15.46
N ARG A 198 3.06 7.43 15.52
CA ARG A 198 3.33 6.00 15.39
C ARG A 198 2.54 5.36 16.52
N GLY A 199 1.70 4.37 16.24
CA GLY A 199 1.00 3.65 17.31
C GLY A 199 2.03 3.06 18.26
N GLU A 200 2.34 3.77 19.34
CA GLU A 200 3.38 3.41 20.34
C GLU A 200 3.03 2.10 21.10
N GLY A 201 1.86 1.50 20.82
CA GLY A 201 1.35 0.29 21.48
C GLY A 201 1.44 -1.02 20.70
N ASP A 202 2.04 -1.08 19.50
CA ASP A 202 1.88 -2.25 18.61
C ASP A 202 3.18 -3.00 18.24
N GLY A 203 4.29 -2.69 18.91
CA GLY A 203 5.56 -3.37 18.67
C GLY A 203 5.66 -4.76 19.34
N PRO A 204 6.77 -5.49 19.11
CA PRO A 204 7.02 -6.80 19.74
C PRO A 204 6.92 -6.78 21.27
N SER A 205 7.26 -5.65 21.90
CA SER A 205 7.12 -5.46 23.35
C SER A 205 5.67 -5.45 23.82
N ALA A 206 4.73 -4.95 23.02
CA ALA A 206 3.32 -4.98 23.35
C ALA A 206 2.73 -6.38 23.09
N ALA A 207 3.18 -7.04 22.01
CA ALA A 207 2.82 -8.42 21.71
C ALA A 207 3.22 -9.38 22.84
N ALA A 208 4.34 -9.14 23.53
CA ALA A 208 4.78 -9.93 24.68
C ALA A 208 3.82 -9.85 25.89
N GLY A 209 3.03 -8.78 26.01
CA GLY A 209 2.08 -8.56 27.10
C GLY A 209 0.68 -9.13 26.87
N VAL A 210 0.42 -9.72 25.71
CA VAL A 210 -0.91 -10.22 25.30
C VAL A 210 -1.43 -11.26 26.27
N ALA A 211 -2.71 -11.20 26.67
CA ALA A 211 -3.36 -12.14 27.57
C ALA A 211 -4.68 -12.69 27.00
N VAL A 212 -5.22 -13.74 27.61
CA VAL A 212 -6.51 -14.35 27.21
C VAL A 212 -7.65 -13.31 27.16
N SER A 213 -7.63 -12.32 28.05
CA SER A 213 -8.62 -11.23 28.08
C SER A 213 -8.64 -10.39 26.81
N ASP A 214 -7.51 -10.30 26.09
CA ASP A 214 -7.43 -9.49 24.87
C ASP A 214 -8.26 -10.11 23.75
N PHE A 215 -8.16 -11.43 23.57
CA PHE A 215 -8.98 -12.18 22.61
C PHE A 215 -10.46 -12.15 22.99
N ARG A 216 -10.79 -12.30 24.28
CA ARG A 216 -12.19 -12.25 24.73
C ARG A 216 -12.86 -10.90 24.44
N ARG A 217 -12.11 -9.79 24.48
CA ARG A 217 -12.61 -8.45 24.14
C ARG A 217 -12.89 -8.27 22.65
N LEU A 218 -12.22 -9.04 21.80
CA LEU A 218 -12.35 -8.94 20.35
C LEU A 218 -13.43 -9.88 19.78
N ALA A 219 -13.93 -10.84 20.55
CA ALA A 219 -15.03 -11.69 20.13
C ALA A 219 -16.32 -10.86 19.87
N PRO A 220 -17.08 -11.13 18.79
CA PRO A 220 -16.90 -12.21 17.81
C PRO A 220 -16.06 -11.82 16.57
N ARG A 221 -15.41 -10.64 16.55
CA ARG A 221 -14.61 -10.22 15.39
C ARG A 221 -13.35 -11.06 15.22
N LEU A 222 -12.74 -11.48 16.33
CA LEU A 222 -11.62 -12.43 16.35
C LEU A 222 -11.94 -13.54 17.37
N THR A 223 -11.93 -14.79 16.92
CA THR A 223 -12.03 -15.96 17.78
C THR A 223 -10.72 -16.75 17.69
N ALA A 224 -10.16 -17.14 18.83
CA ALA A 224 -9.04 -18.08 18.87
C ALA A 224 -9.56 -19.51 19.06
N VAL A 225 -9.15 -20.42 18.17
CA VAL A 225 -9.46 -21.84 18.28
C VAL A 225 -8.74 -22.39 19.50
N ALA A 226 -9.51 -22.94 20.44
CA ALA A 226 -9.02 -23.40 21.74
C ALA A 226 -8.29 -22.31 22.56
N LEU A 227 -8.92 -21.15 22.75
CA LEU A 227 -8.36 -20.05 23.53
C LEU A 227 -8.05 -20.44 24.99
N ASP A 228 -6.77 -20.61 25.28
CA ASP A 228 -6.20 -20.81 26.62
C ASP A 228 -4.82 -20.13 26.74
N GLU A 229 -4.11 -20.38 27.85
CA GLU A 229 -2.76 -19.83 28.05
C GLU A 229 -1.72 -20.45 27.11
N GLU A 230 -1.93 -21.66 26.60
CA GLU A 230 -1.04 -22.29 25.62
C GLU A 230 -1.13 -21.57 24.28
N PHE A 231 -2.35 -21.27 23.83
CA PHE A 231 -2.60 -20.44 22.65
C PHE A 231 -1.94 -19.05 22.79
N VAL A 232 -2.14 -18.38 23.93
CA VAL A 232 -1.53 -17.07 24.18
C VAL A 232 -0.01 -17.15 24.20
N SER A 233 0.57 -18.21 24.77
CA SER A 233 2.00 -18.46 24.73
C SER A 233 2.50 -18.62 23.28
N CYS A 234 1.77 -19.38 22.46
CA CYS A 234 2.07 -19.53 21.03
C CYS A 234 2.00 -18.18 20.30
N TRP A 235 0.99 -17.35 20.60
CA TRP A 235 0.86 -16.02 20.04
C TRP A 235 2.08 -15.15 20.36
N ARG A 236 2.43 -15.01 21.64
CA ARG A 236 3.59 -14.20 22.08
C ARG A 236 4.90 -14.65 21.43
N ALA A 237 5.04 -15.95 21.16
CA ALA A 237 6.24 -16.52 20.56
C ALA A 237 6.32 -16.34 19.04
N SER A 238 5.18 -16.28 18.34
CA SER A 238 5.12 -16.37 16.86
C SER A 238 4.58 -15.12 16.16
N MET A 239 3.87 -14.26 16.90
CA MET A 239 3.20 -13.06 16.38
C MET A 239 3.83 -11.79 16.94
N PRO A 240 4.47 -10.95 16.10
CA PRO A 240 5.04 -9.67 16.53
C PRO A 240 3.99 -8.56 16.75
N LEU A 241 2.69 -8.91 16.79
CA LEU A 241 1.56 -7.98 16.83
C LEU A 241 0.62 -8.29 17.99
N THR A 242 -0.11 -7.28 18.45
CA THR A 242 -1.25 -7.48 19.36
C THR A 242 -2.44 -8.08 18.60
N PRO A 243 -3.36 -8.81 19.27
CA PRO A 243 -4.59 -9.32 18.65
C PRO A 243 -5.45 -8.22 18.04
N THR A 244 -5.47 -7.04 18.67
CA THR A 244 -6.17 -5.85 18.17
C THR A 244 -5.58 -5.42 16.83
N ARG A 245 -4.25 -5.26 16.76
CA ARG A 245 -3.61 -4.84 15.52
C ARG A 245 -3.76 -5.87 14.40
N PHE A 246 -3.71 -7.15 14.76
CA PHE A 246 -3.96 -8.25 13.85
C PHE A 246 -5.34 -8.15 13.21
N VAL A 247 -6.41 -8.03 14.03
CA VAL A 247 -7.79 -7.96 13.51
C VAL A 247 -8.07 -6.65 12.79
N GLU A 248 -7.51 -5.53 13.24
CA GLU A 248 -7.63 -4.24 12.56
C GLU A 248 -7.00 -4.26 11.18
N THR A 249 -5.87 -4.96 11.03
CA THR A 249 -5.18 -5.09 9.74
C THR A 249 -5.93 -6.05 8.83
N LEU A 250 -6.27 -7.24 9.33
CA LEU A 250 -6.89 -8.30 8.54
C LEU A 250 -8.31 -7.95 8.09
N LEU A 251 -9.11 -7.35 8.97
CA LEU A 251 -10.53 -7.06 8.74
C LEU A 251 -10.79 -5.60 8.35
N ASN A 252 -9.75 -4.84 7.98
CA ASN A 252 -9.90 -3.44 7.61
C ASN A 252 -10.89 -3.27 6.45
N GLY A 253 -11.94 -2.46 6.65
CA GLY A 253 -13.00 -2.22 5.66
C GLY A 253 -13.80 -3.48 5.25
N LEU A 254 -13.68 -4.58 5.99
CA LEU A 254 -14.50 -5.78 5.79
C LEU A 254 -15.68 -5.72 6.76
N ASP A 255 -16.76 -5.04 6.34
CA ASP A 255 -17.94 -4.86 7.16
C ASP A 255 -18.56 -6.21 7.54
N ALA A 256 -18.91 -6.37 8.82
CA ALA A 256 -19.44 -7.60 9.40
C ALA A 256 -18.53 -8.85 9.27
N ALA A 257 -17.23 -8.67 9.01
CA ALA A 257 -16.28 -9.77 8.96
C ALA A 257 -15.97 -10.34 10.35
N ARG A 258 -15.64 -11.64 10.38
CA ARG A 258 -15.12 -12.35 11.53
C ARG A 258 -13.91 -13.17 11.11
N ALA A 259 -12.93 -13.29 11.99
CA ALA A 259 -11.75 -14.13 11.79
C ALA A 259 -11.66 -15.18 12.89
N ASP A 260 -11.46 -16.43 12.50
CA ASP A 260 -11.11 -17.52 13.40
C ASP A 260 -9.63 -17.87 13.20
N VAL A 261 -8.83 -17.83 14.28
CA VAL A 261 -7.38 -18.05 14.22
C VAL A 261 -6.99 -19.30 15.00
N ALA A 262 -6.19 -20.16 14.38
CA ALA A 262 -5.55 -21.30 15.02
C ALA A 262 -4.02 -21.14 14.97
N LEU A 263 -3.36 -21.40 16.10
CA LEU A 263 -1.90 -21.43 16.19
C LEU A 263 -1.42 -22.78 16.67
N TYR A 264 -0.30 -23.22 16.13
CA TYR A 264 0.33 -24.48 16.48
C TYR A 264 1.69 -24.23 17.16
N PRO A 265 2.08 -25.05 18.16
CA PRO A 265 3.37 -24.89 18.86
C PRO A 265 4.62 -24.89 17.96
N GLY A 266 4.52 -25.42 16.74
CA GLY A 266 5.57 -25.42 15.73
C GLY A 266 5.76 -24.09 14.98
N GLY A 267 5.02 -23.04 15.32
CA GLY A 267 5.07 -21.73 14.67
C GLY A 267 4.17 -21.56 13.45
N GLY A 268 3.52 -22.65 13.01
CA GLY A 268 2.46 -22.62 12.00
C GLY A 268 1.12 -22.13 12.56
N GLY A 269 0.19 -21.88 11.66
CA GLY A 269 -1.18 -21.51 12.01
C GLY A 269 -2.08 -21.37 10.79
N SER A 270 -3.33 -21.07 11.04
CA SER A 270 -4.32 -20.77 10.02
C SER A 270 -5.29 -19.70 10.47
N VAL A 271 -5.89 -19.01 9.51
CA VAL A 271 -6.87 -17.95 9.75
C VAL A 271 -7.97 -18.07 8.71
N ASP A 272 -9.20 -18.18 9.20
CA ASP A 272 -10.40 -18.25 8.37
C ASP A 272 -11.20 -16.96 8.56
N VAL A 273 -11.33 -16.17 7.50
CA VAL A 273 -12.11 -14.93 7.49
C VAL A 273 -13.43 -15.17 6.79
N MET A 274 -14.53 -14.95 7.50
CA MET A 274 -15.89 -15.07 6.98
C MET A 274 -16.59 -13.72 6.94
N LEU A 275 -17.27 -13.44 5.84
CA LEU A 275 -18.11 -12.25 5.65
C LEU A 275 -19.58 -12.64 5.56
N GLY A 276 -20.44 -12.00 6.38
CA GLY A 276 -21.89 -12.20 6.37
C GLY A 276 -22.45 -12.74 7.69
N GLU A 277 -23.72 -12.43 7.98
CA GLU A 277 -24.47 -12.99 9.11
C GLU A 277 -25.27 -14.20 8.63
N GLY A 278 -24.79 -15.42 8.92
CA GLY A 278 -25.44 -16.67 8.51
C GLY A 278 -24.65 -17.39 7.41
N ASP A 279 -25.22 -17.47 6.20
CA ASP A 279 -24.51 -18.05 5.05
C ASP A 279 -23.37 -17.11 4.62
N ALA A 280 -22.13 -17.61 4.66
CA ALA A 280 -20.95 -16.84 4.31
C ALA A 280 -21.06 -16.32 2.87
N GLN A 281 -21.12 -14.99 2.73
CA GLN A 281 -21.14 -14.28 1.46
C GLN A 281 -19.73 -14.15 0.88
N ALA A 282 -18.71 -14.21 1.73
CA ALA A 282 -17.32 -14.38 1.31
C ALA A 282 -16.51 -15.16 2.35
N LEU A 283 -15.44 -15.82 1.89
CA LEU A 283 -14.51 -16.62 2.67
C LEU A 283 -13.07 -16.34 2.18
N LEU A 284 -12.14 -16.21 3.12
CA LEU A 284 -10.70 -16.23 2.89
C LEU A 284 -10.05 -17.16 3.90
N GLU A 285 -9.37 -18.19 3.40
CA GLU A 285 -8.60 -19.12 4.22
C GLU A 285 -7.11 -18.88 4.00
N LEU A 286 -6.39 -18.70 5.10
CA LEU A 286 -4.95 -18.48 5.12
C LEU A 286 -4.28 -19.57 5.97
N SER A 287 -3.12 -20.04 5.54
CA SER A 287 -2.30 -20.93 6.37
C SER A 287 -0.81 -20.66 6.23
N TRP A 288 -0.05 -21.09 7.23
CA TRP A 288 1.40 -21.10 7.19
C TRP A 288 1.93 -22.23 8.07
N SER A 289 3.05 -22.81 7.65
CA SER A 289 3.78 -23.83 8.43
C SER A 289 5.01 -23.23 9.11
N ASP A 290 5.63 -22.25 8.48
CA ASP A 290 6.79 -21.49 8.94
C ASP A 290 6.66 -20.00 8.56
N LYS A 291 7.72 -19.20 8.73
CA LYS A 291 7.74 -17.77 8.36
C LYS A 291 8.21 -17.52 6.92
N ALA A 292 8.44 -18.56 6.12
CA ALA A 292 8.92 -18.38 4.75
C ALA A 292 7.80 -17.85 3.85
N ALA A 293 6.59 -18.39 3.97
CA ALA A 293 5.46 -18.00 3.13
C ALA A 293 4.13 -18.02 3.89
N LEU A 294 3.26 -17.05 3.58
CA LEU A 294 1.84 -17.11 3.88
C LEU A 294 1.10 -17.71 2.68
N HIS A 295 0.31 -18.75 2.90
CA HIS A 295 -0.51 -19.37 1.87
C HIS A 295 -1.93 -18.81 1.89
N VAL A 296 -2.44 -18.44 0.72
CA VAL A 296 -3.86 -18.20 0.49
C VAL A 296 -4.45 -19.48 -0.07
N ASP A 297 -5.17 -20.21 0.78
CA ASP A 297 -5.68 -21.54 0.45
C ASP A 297 -6.99 -21.47 -0.32
N GLU A 298 -7.90 -20.60 0.12
CA GLU A 298 -9.18 -20.38 -0.54
C GLU A 298 -9.61 -18.91 -0.51
N VAL A 299 -10.17 -18.44 -1.62
CA VAL A 299 -10.91 -17.18 -1.70
C VAL A 299 -12.22 -17.45 -2.40
N ARG A 300 -13.34 -17.20 -1.71
CA ARG A 300 -14.69 -17.30 -2.28
C ARG A 300 -15.43 -16.01 -2.03
N ILE A 301 -16.08 -15.49 -3.07
CA ILE A 301 -16.90 -14.28 -3.01
C ILE A 301 -18.18 -14.58 -3.77
N ALA A 302 -19.33 -14.38 -3.13
CA ALA A 302 -20.63 -14.53 -3.77
C ALA A 302 -20.80 -13.50 -4.91
N ASP A 303 -21.52 -13.87 -5.97
CA ASP A 303 -21.73 -13.01 -7.15
C ASP A 303 -22.32 -11.64 -6.79
N ALA A 304 -23.16 -11.56 -5.75
CA ALA A 304 -23.75 -10.32 -5.26
C ALA A 304 -22.70 -9.31 -4.74
N LEU A 305 -21.51 -9.78 -4.35
CA LEU A 305 -20.38 -8.97 -3.89
C LEU A 305 -19.28 -8.85 -4.96
N ALA A 306 -19.48 -9.42 -6.16
CA ALA A 306 -18.57 -9.23 -7.27
C ALA A 306 -18.51 -7.74 -7.65
N HIS A 307 -17.33 -7.28 -8.08
CA HIS A 307 -17.10 -5.90 -8.51
C HIS A 307 -17.36 -4.82 -7.43
N THR A 308 -17.31 -5.17 -6.15
CA THR A 308 -17.44 -4.22 -5.03
C THR A 308 -16.10 -3.74 -4.45
N GLY A 309 -14.99 -4.23 -5.00
CA GLY A 309 -13.64 -4.02 -4.44
C GLY A 309 -13.28 -5.00 -3.31
N LEU A 310 -14.20 -5.87 -2.88
CA LEU A 310 -14.00 -6.80 -1.77
C LEU A 310 -12.78 -7.71 -1.96
N PHE A 311 -12.59 -8.26 -3.15
CA PHE A 311 -11.43 -9.10 -3.47
C PHE A 311 -10.11 -8.36 -3.26
N GLN A 312 -10.01 -7.13 -3.78
CA GLN A 312 -8.84 -6.27 -3.63
C GLN A 312 -8.56 -5.99 -2.16
N ARG A 313 -9.60 -5.62 -1.40
CA ARG A 313 -9.48 -5.34 0.05
C ARG A 313 -8.98 -6.55 0.84
N MET A 314 -9.54 -7.74 0.59
CA MET A 314 -9.12 -8.99 1.24
C MET A 314 -7.64 -9.29 0.95
N MET A 315 -7.21 -9.12 -0.29
CA MET A 315 -5.83 -9.39 -0.70
C MET A 315 -4.85 -8.34 -0.18
N PHE A 316 -5.21 -7.06 -0.20
CA PHE A 316 -4.41 -5.99 0.38
C PHE A 316 -4.22 -6.16 1.89
N ASN A 317 -5.29 -6.50 2.61
CA ASN A 317 -5.21 -6.79 4.04
C ASN A 317 -4.31 -8.01 4.31
N THR A 318 -4.38 -9.03 3.45
CA THR A 318 -3.53 -10.23 3.53
C THR A 318 -2.05 -9.90 3.32
N GLU A 319 -1.71 -9.14 2.28
CA GLU A 319 -0.34 -8.71 1.99
C GLU A 319 0.22 -7.83 3.10
N ARG A 320 -0.58 -6.88 3.59
CA ARG A 320 -0.19 -6.01 4.69
C ARG A 320 0.04 -6.81 5.97
N LEU A 321 -0.86 -7.74 6.29
CA LEU A 321 -0.67 -8.64 7.43
C LEU A 321 0.59 -9.49 7.25
N ALA A 322 0.81 -10.05 6.06
CA ALA A 322 1.99 -10.87 5.75
C ALA A 322 3.30 -10.09 6.00
N ALA A 323 3.38 -8.87 5.49
CA ALA A 323 4.52 -7.98 5.71
C ALA A 323 4.73 -7.66 7.19
N MET A 324 3.66 -7.34 7.92
CA MET A 324 3.72 -7.06 9.37
C MET A 324 4.13 -8.27 10.20
N LEU A 325 3.78 -9.48 9.75
CA LEU A 325 4.14 -10.74 10.40
C LEU A 325 5.52 -11.26 9.99
N GLY A 326 6.20 -10.58 9.07
CA GLY A 326 7.56 -10.88 8.61
C GLY A 326 7.66 -12.00 7.58
N PHE A 327 6.59 -12.31 6.84
CA PHE A 327 6.65 -13.29 5.77
C PHE A 327 7.42 -12.73 4.57
N ALA A 328 8.27 -13.55 3.95
CA ALA A 328 9.03 -13.14 2.78
C ALA A 328 8.18 -13.08 1.50
N GLN A 329 7.10 -13.87 1.42
CA GLN A 329 6.22 -13.94 0.27
C GLN A 329 4.81 -14.40 0.63
N VAL A 330 3.86 -14.08 -0.25
CA VAL A 330 2.49 -14.62 -0.24
C VAL A 330 2.36 -15.60 -1.41
N THR A 331 1.94 -16.83 -1.14
CA THR A 331 1.78 -17.90 -2.12
C THR A 331 0.31 -18.22 -2.32
N ILE A 332 -0.11 -18.36 -3.57
CA ILE A 332 -1.53 -18.56 -3.93
C ILE A 332 -1.64 -19.65 -4.97
N LEU A 333 -2.55 -20.60 -4.74
CA LEU A 333 -2.89 -21.63 -5.72
C LEU A 333 -4.20 -21.27 -6.42
N ALA A 334 -4.08 -20.54 -7.52
CA ALA A 334 -5.24 -20.09 -8.30
C ALA A 334 -5.57 -21.04 -9.46
N SER A 335 -6.85 -21.38 -9.64
CA SER A 335 -7.33 -22.13 -10.80
C SER A 335 -8.47 -21.39 -11.53
N GLY A 336 -8.67 -21.71 -12.82
CA GLY A 336 -9.76 -21.17 -13.63
C GLY A 336 -9.76 -19.64 -13.70
N ALA A 337 -10.91 -19.02 -13.39
CA ALA A 337 -11.08 -17.57 -13.37
C ALA A 337 -10.17 -16.87 -12.33
N GLY A 338 -9.84 -17.55 -11.22
CA GLY A 338 -8.94 -17.01 -10.19
C GLY A 338 -7.56 -16.68 -10.74
N THR A 339 -7.02 -17.50 -11.66
CA THR A 339 -5.70 -17.26 -12.26
C THR A 339 -5.65 -15.94 -13.05
N TYR A 340 -6.77 -15.51 -13.64
CA TYR A 340 -6.86 -14.22 -14.33
C TYR A 340 -7.02 -13.06 -13.34
N ALA A 341 -7.79 -13.25 -12.27
CA ALA A 341 -7.96 -12.24 -11.22
C ALA A 341 -6.64 -11.90 -10.52
N PHE A 342 -5.85 -12.91 -10.13
CA PHE A 342 -4.54 -12.70 -9.51
C PHE A 342 -3.52 -12.10 -10.48
N ALA A 343 -3.50 -12.55 -11.74
CA ALA A 343 -2.61 -11.96 -12.75
C ALA A 343 -2.91 -10.47 -12.97
N ALA A 344 -4.19 -10.06 -12.93
CA ALA A 344 -4.59 -8.66 -13.05
C ALA A 344 -4.15 -7.78 -11.87
N MET A 345 -3.89 -8.37 -10.69
CA MET A 345 -3.31 -7.68 -9.53
C MET A 345 -1.78 -7.70 -9.51
N GLY A 346 -1.12 -8.19 -10.57
CA GLY A 346 0.33 -8.20 -10.65
C GLY A 346 1.00 -9.41 -10.01
N TYR A 347 0.25 -10.45 -9.61
CA TYR A 347 0.84 -11.71 -9.17
C TYR A 347 1.42 -12.46 -10.39
N PRO A 348 2.76 -12.60 -10.49
CA PRO A 348 3.35 -13.31 -11.61
C PRO A 348 2.95 -14.79 -11.54
N ARG A 349 2.65 -15.39 -12.69
CA ARG A 349 2.50 -16.85 -12.76
C ARG A 349 3.87 -17.46 -12.58
N ASP A 350 4.07 -18.22 -11.51
CA ASP A 350 5.28 -19.04 -11.37
C ASP A 350 5.27 -20.13 -12.48
N PRO A 351 6.17 -20.04 -13.47
CA PRO A 351 6.20 -20.99 -14.57
C PRO A 351 6.62 -22.39 -14.12
N GLU A 352 7.47 -22.48 -13.09
CA GLU A 352 7.99 -23.73 -12.54
C GLU A 352 6.93 -24.41 -11.67
N LEU A 353 6.20 -23.65 -10.84
CA LEU A 353 5.06 -24.16 -10.07
C LEU A 353 3.93 -24.62 -10.99
N TYR A 354 3.63 -23.87 -12.06
CA TYR A 354 2.63 -24.27 -13.06
C TYR A 354 3.02 -25.57 -13.78
N GLN A 355 4.31 -25.73 -14.13
CA GLN A 355 4.83 -26.98 -14.68
C GLN A 355 4.74 -28.12 -13.65
N ALA A 356 5.17 -27.91 -12.41
CA ALA A 356 5.12 -28.90 -11.33
C ALA A 356 3.69 -29.35 -10.99
N MET A 357 2.71 -28.45 -11.02
CA MET A 357 1.29 -28.77 -10.81
C MET A 357 0.67 -29.54 -11.98
N ARG A 358 1.08 -29.26 -13.22
CA ARG A 358 0.67 -30.04 -14.39
C ARG A 358 1.18 -31.48 -14.30
N TYR A 359 2.39 -31.69 -13.79
CA TYR A 359 2.94 -33.03 -13.53
C TYR A 359 2.26 -33.75 -12.34
N ARG A 360 1.79 -33.03 -11.31
CA ARG A 360 1.08 -33.63 -10.15
C ARG A 360 -0.30 -34.19 -10.48
N ARG A 361 -0.99 -33.72 -11.52
CA ARG A 361 -2.29 -34.27 -11.93
C ARG A 361 -2.19 -35.65 -12.58
N ASP A 362 -1.01 -36.02 -13.06
CA ASP A 362 -0.79 -37.26 -13.81
C ASP A 362 -0.08 -38.38 -13.03
N GLN A 363 0.39 -38.15 -11.79
CA GLN A 363 1.18 -39.15 -11.07
C GLN A 363 0.87 -39.23 -9.57
N ALA A 364 0.05 -40.22 -9.20
CA ALA A 364 0.16 -40.87 -7.91
C ALA A 364 1.52 -41.59 -7.81
N SER A 365 2.52 -41.00 -7.16
CA SER A 365 3.55 -41.67 -6.34
C SER A 365 4.67 -40.70 -5.94
N VAL A 366 5.05 -40.78 -4.67
CA VAL A 366 6.08 -39.99 -3.98
C VAL A 366 7.48 -40.14 -4.58
N VAL A 367 8.22 -39.03 -4.80
CA VAL A 367 9.69 -38.97 -4.63
C VAL A 367 10.13 -37.55 -4.19
N ARG A 368 10.94 -37.47 -3.12
CA ARG A 368 11.66 -36.27 -2.64
C ARG A 368 12.93 -36.03 -3.45
N MET A 369 13.35 -34.77 -3.62
CA MET A 369 14.76 -34.43 -3.89
C MET A 369 15.23 -33.24 -3.06
N SER A 370 16.37 -33.43 -2.38
CA SER A 370 17.20 -32.39 -1.76
C SER A 370 18.37 -32.04 -2.69
N PRO A 371 18.92 -30.81 -2.64
CA PRO A 371 20.04 -30.44 -3.50
C PRO A 371 21.35 -31.03 -2.97
N THR A 372 21.94 -31.97 -3.71
CA THR A 372 23.37 -32.24 -3.58
C THR A 372 24.15 -31.16 -4.31
N ARG A 373 24.91 -30.41 -3.52
CA ARG A 373 26.12 -29.68 -3.90
C ARG A 373 27.03 -30.54 -4.79
N LYS A 374 27.59 -29.97 -5.86
CA LYS A 374 29.01 -30.12 -6.25
C LYS A 374 29.39 -29.19 -7.40
N ASP A 375 30.21 -28.22 -7.03
CA ASP A 375 31.43 -27.70 -7.66
C ASP A 375 31.67 -27.97 -9.15
N GLY A 376 32.02 -26.87 -9.84
CA GLY A 376 32.55 -26.80 -11.20
C GLY A 376 32.54 -25.37 -11.68
#